data_AF-A0A1D7YUI7-F1
#
_entry.id   AF-A0A1D7YUI7-F1
#
_cell.length_a   1.000
_cell.length_b   1.000
_cell.length_c   1.000
_cell.angle_alpha   90.00
_cell.angle_beta   90.00
_cell.angle_gamma   90.00
#
_symmetry.space_group_name_H-M   'P 1'
#
loop_
_entity.id
_entity.type
_entity.pdbx_description
1 polymer ?
#
loop_
_entity_poly.entity_id
_entity_poly.type
_entity_poly.pdbx_seq_one_letter_code
_entity_poly.pdbx_strand_id
1 'polypeptide(L)'
;MTIPTLIGNYKFSVLNNQLKTVYSDLNQAATLFKVHNEISVSEYAASTSATSALNLFSKEYTTVLNRNNMNAGTKDENGYRLEPYETHSITGKGSGALFCDDSYYMYDPQGRIISFDNKPSGYENGPKVCIDVNGLKKPNSLGQDIFIFVFTVDGHVIPFGQQHANNPAVGWIYGNGSIENKEDYCVYSSDSSKQIACANYALINQHPHTDGKDYWHDFVNGK
;
A
#
# COMPACT_ATOMS: atom_id res chain seq x y z
N MET A 1 3.26 -31.52 -11.07
CA MET A 1 2.92 -30.12 -11.37
C MET A 1 1.96 -30.10 -12.56
N THR A 2 0.80 -29.44 -12.44
CA THR A 2 -0.15 -29.28 -13.56
C THR A 2 0.01 -27.89 -14.18
N ILE A 3 -0.39 -27.71 -15.44
CA ILE A 3 -0.30 -26.43 -16.17
C ILE A 3 -0.96 -25.27 -15.39
N PRO A 4 -2.12 -25.45 -14.72
CA PRO A 4 -2.71 -24.41 -13.86
C PRO A 4 -1.80 -23.98 -12.70
N THR A 5 -1.14 -24.93 -12.02
CA THR A 5 -0.20 -24.61 -10.93
C THR A 5 1.02 -23.84 -11.43
N LEU A 6 1.50 -24.16 -12.64
CA LEU A 6 2.63 -23.45 -13.26
C LEU A 6 2.27 -21.99 -13.61
N ILE A 7 1.08 -21.77 -14.17
CA ILE A 7 0.57 -20.43 -14.52
C ILE A 7 0.37 -19.58 -13.25
N GLY A 8 -0.20 -20.18 -12.19
CA GLY A 8 -0.35 -19.51 -10.89
C GLY A 8 1.00 -19.08 -10.29
N ASN A 9 1.94 -20.02 -10.21
CA ASN A 9 3.29 -19.73 -9.69
C ASN A 9 4.01 -18.64 -10.49
N TYR A 10 3.87 -18.62 -11.81
CA TYR A 10 4.42 -17.57 -12.66
C TYR A 10 3.79 -16.21 -12.34
N LYS A 11 2.45 -16.13 -12.19
CA LYS A 11 1.76 -14.88 -11.83
C LYS A 11 2.27 -14.30 -10.52
N PHE A 12 2.44 -15.13 -9.48
CA PHE A 12 2.93 -14.65 -8.19
C PHE A 12 4.41 -14.25 -8.23
N SER A 13 5.22 -14.90 -9.06
CA SER A 13 6.60 -14.44 -9.32
C SER A 13 6.63 -13.05 -9.96
N VAL A 14 5.72 -12.78 -10.91
CA VAL A 14 5.57 -11.45 -11.52
C VAL A 14 5.16 -10.41 -10.47
N LEU A 15 4.14 -10.68 -9.64
CA LEU A 15 3.69 -9.77 -8.58
C LEU A 15 4.79 -9.48 -7.55
N ASN A 16 5.56 -10.49 -7.15
CA ASN A 16 6.70 -10.33 -6.25
C ASN A 16 7.75 -9.35 -6.83
N ASN A 17 8.10 -9.53 -8.11
CA ASN A 17 9.06 -8.65 -8.77
C ASN A 17 8.51 -7.22 -8.92
N GLN A 18 7.22 -7.06 -9.24
CA GLN A 18 6.57 -5.75 -9.30
C GLN A 18 6.56 -5.08 -7.92
N LEU A 19 6.25 -5.80 -6.84
CA LEU A 19 6.28 -5.28 -5.48
C LEU A 19 7.69 -4.79 -5.08
N LYS A 20 8.72 -5.57 -5.36
CA LYS A 20 10.12 -5.18 -5.07
C LYS A 20 10.53 -3.93 -5.86
N THR A 21 10.14 -3.86 -7.12
CA THR A 21 10.38 -2.68 -7.97
C THR A 21 9.69 -1.46 -7.39
N VAL A 22 8.41 -1.59 -7.02
CA VAL A 22 7.62 -0.52 -6.37
C VAL A 22 8.26 -0.04 -5.08
N TYR A 23 8.71 -0.95 -4.22
CA TYR A 23 9.34 -0.57 -2.96
C TYR A 23 10.66 0.17 -3.18
N SER A 24 11.44 -0.24 -4.19
CA SER A 24 12.66 0.47 -4.60
C SER A 24 12.33 1.87 -5.13
N ASP A 25 11.37 1.98 -6.05
CA ASP A 25 10.97 3.25 -6.66
C ASP A 25 10.39 4.22 -5.62
N LEU A 26 9.60 3.73 -4.67
CA LEU A 26 9.03 4.55 -3.60
C LEU A 26 10.14 5.14 -2.72
N ASN A 27 11.14 4.32 -2.35
CA ASN A 27 12.28 4.79 -1.57
C ASN A 27 13.12 5.80 -2.34
N GLN A 28 13.42 5.53 -3.61
CA GLN A 28 14.18 6.46 -4.45
C GLN A 28 13.46 7.81 -4.57
N ALA A 29 12.16 7.81 -4.86
CA ALA A 29 11.36 9.02 -4.97
C ALA A 29 11.22 9.77 -3.64
N ALA A 30 11.05 9.06 -2.52
CA ALA A 30 10.99 9.68 -1.20
C ALA A 30 12.32 10.37 -0.83
N THR A 31 13.44 9.74 -1.17
CA THR A 31 14.78 10.31 -0.98
C THR A 31 14.97 11.54 -1.86
N LEU A 32 14.63 11.46 -3.15
CA LEU A 32 14.72 12.59 -4.09
C LEU A 32 13.82 13.75 -3.65
N PHE A 33 12.60 13.45 -3.21
CA PHE A 33 11.69 14.45 -2.66
C PHE A 33 12.35 15.22 -1.51
N LYS A 34 12.95 14.51 -0.56
CA LYS A 34 13.65 15.13 0.57
C LYS A 34 14.85 15.96 0.14
N VAL A 35 15.62 15.49 -0.85
CA VAL A 35 16.78 16.21 -1.38
C VAL A 35 16.36 17.48 -2.12
N HIS A 36 15.35 17.41 -2.99
CA HIS A 36 14.94 18.55 -3.82
C HIS A 36 14.11 19.60 -3.08
N ASN A 37 13.36 19.18 -2.05
CA ASN A 37 12.45 20.07 -1.32
C ASN A 37 12.94 20.40 0.09
N GLU A 38 14.07 19.83 0.52
CA GLU A 38 14.66 19.99 1.87
C GLU A 38 13.70 19.60 3.02
N ILE A 39 12.68 18.80 2.72
CA ILE A 39 11.63 18.33 3.65
C ILE A 39 11.17 16.94 3.24
N SER A 40 10.91 16.04 4.20
CA SER A 40 10.36 14.71 3.87
C SER A 40 8.92 14.80 3.37
N VAL A 41 8.46 13.77 2.64
CA VAL A 41 7.04 13.64 2.26
C VAL A 41 6.13 13.70 3.49
N SER A 42 6.58 13.12 4.60
CA SER A 42 5.86 13.09 5.87
C SER A 42 5.65 14.48 6.46
N GLU A 43 6.72 15.25 6.60
CA GLU A 43 6.68 16.60 7.16
C GLU A 43 5.92 17.56 6.23
N TYR A 44 6.08 17.41 4.91
CA TYR A 44 5.34 18.19 3.93
C TYR A 44 3.84 17.91 3.99
N ALA A 45 3.44 16.63 4.08
CA ALA A 45 2.04 16.26 4.26
C ALA A 45 1.46 16.80 5.58
N ALA A 46 2.21 16.69 6.68
CA ALA A 46 1.79 17.17 8.00
C ALA A 46 1.45 18.68 7.99
N SER A 47 2.28 19.48 7.30
CA SER A 47 2.14 20.94 7.18
C SER A 47 1.13 21.37 6.11
N THR A 48 0.71 20.46 5.22
CA THR A 48 -0.24 20.73 4.14
C THR A 48 -1.42 19.75 4.17
N SER A 49 -1.48 18.81 3.23
CA SER A 49 -2.48 17.75 3.11
C SER A 49 -1.92 16.54 2.36
N ALA A 50 -2.57 15.39 2.44
CA ALA A 50 -2.19 14.20 1.67
C ALA A 50 -2.25 14.45 0.16
N THR A 51 -3.28 15.17 -0.30
CA THR A 51 -3.44 15.56 -1.71
C THR A 51 -2.29 16.45 -2.20
N SER A 52 -1.89 17.45 -1.41
CA SER A 52 -0.75 18.32 -1.75
C SER A 52 0.56 17.55 -1.79
N ALA A 53 0.76 16.64 -0.82
CA ALA A 53 1.93 15.76 -0.79
C ALA A 53 1.98 14.83 -2.00
N LEU A 54 0.87 14.18 -2.37
CA LEU A 54 0.80 13.32 -3.57
C LEU A 54 1.11 14.11 -4.85
N ASN A 55 0.55 15.32 -5.00
CA ASN A 55 0.82 16.18 -6.15
C ASN A 55 2.31 16.48 -6.32
N LEU A 56 3.01 16.81 -5.22
CA LEU A 56 4.43 17.13 -5.28
C LEU A 56 5.28 15.86 -5.42
N PHE A 57 4.98 14.81 -4.66
CA PHE A 57 5.65 13.51 -4.73
C PHE A 57 5.58 12.89 -6.12
N SER A 58 4.46 13.02 -6.82
CA SER A 58 4.29 12.46 -8.16
C SER A 58 5.37 12.95 -9.14
N LYS A 59 5.94 14.15 -8.94
CA LYS A 59 7.02 14.68 -9.78
C LYS A 59 8.34 13.90 -9.64
N GLU A 60 8.57 13.28 -8.49
CA GLU A 60 9.78 12.51 -8.17
C GLU A 60 9.59 11.00 -8.44
N TYR A 61 8.35 10.53 -8.47
CA TYR A 61 8.04 9.10 -8.56
C TYR A 61 7.85 8.59 -10.00
N THR A 62 6.95 9.21 -10.76
CA THR A 62 6.60 8.75 -12.10
C THR A 62 5.81 9.79 -12.89
N THR A 63 5.71 9.61 -14.21
CA THR A 63 4.76 10.37 -15.01
C THR A 63 3.34 9.98 -14.64
N VAL A 64 2.46 10.95 -14.41
CA VAL A 64 1.03 10.69 -14.17
C VAL A 64 0.32 10.55 -15.51
N LEU A 65 -0.25 9.36 -15.80
CA LEU A 65 -1.09 9.16 -16.98
C LEU A 65 -2.52 9.63 -16.75
N ASN A 66 -3.07 9.36 -15.57
CA ASN A 66 -4.45 9.71 -15.24
C ASN A 66 -4.62 9.97 -13.74
N ARG A 67 -5.71 10.65 -13.38
CA ARG A 67 -6.14 10.90 -12.00
C ARG A 67 -7.63 10.57 -11.87
N ASN A 68 -8.00 9.92 -10.77
CA ASN A 68 -9.38 9.78 -10.36
C ASN A 68 -9.57 10.55 -9.04
N ASN A 69 -10.39 11.59 -9.07
CA ASN A 69 -10.62 12.50 -7.93
C ASN A 69 -11.53 11.91 -6.84
N MET A 70 -11.93 10.64 -6.95
CA MET A 70 -12.61 9.92 -5.87
C MET A 70 -11.74 9.86 -4.62
N ASN A 71 -12.38 10.02 -3.47
CA ASN A 71 -11.78 10.01 -2.13
C ASN A 71 -12.84 9.62 -1.10
N ALA A 72 -12.51 9.58 0.19
CA ALA A 72 -13.42 9.22 1.28
C ALA A 72 -14.75 10.02 1.29
N GLY A 73 -14.72 11.25 0.78
CA GLY A 73 -15.89 12.14 0.69
C GLY A 73 -16.75 11.92 -0.56
N THR A 74 -16.30 11.13 -1.53
CA THR A 74 -17.04 10.88 -2.76
C THR A 74 -18.09 9.80 -2.54
N LYS A 75 -19.37 10.16 -2.67
CA LYS A 75 -20.50 9.30 -2.36
C LYS A 75 -21.54 9.32 -3.48
N ASP A 76 -22.30 8.24 -3.60
CA ASP A 76 -23.50 8.19 -4.42
C ASP A 76 -24.66 8.97 -3.77
N GLU A 77 -25.80 9.00 -4.46
CA GLU A 77 -27.03 9.64 -3.99
C GLU A 77 -27.58 9.07 -2.67
N ASN A 78 -27.20 7.85 -2.33
CA ASN A 78 -27.61 7.16 -1.10
C ASN A 78 -26.57 7.33 0.03
N GLY A 79 -25.48 8.05 -0.22
CA GLY A 79 -24.41 8.27 0.75
C GLY A 79 -23.39 7.14 0.85
N TYR A 80 -23.44 6.12 -0.03
CA TYR A 80 -22.43 5.08 -0.11
C TYR A 80 -21.18 5.61 -0.79
N ARG A 81 -20.02 5.29 -0.21
CA ARG A 81 -18.73 5.71 -0.77
C ARG A 81 -18.52 5.08 -2.14
N LEU A 82 -18.09 5.90 -3.09
CA LEU A 82 -17.65 5.47 -4.41
C LEU A 82 -16.15 5.19 -4.38
N GLU A 83 -15.76 4.05 -4.92
CA GLU A 83 -14.37 3.68 -5.10
C GLU A 83 -13.97 3.81 -6.58
N PRO A 84 -12.71 4.17 -6.86
CA PRO A 84 -12.21 4.34 -8.23
C PRO A 84 -12.20 3.05 -9.06
N TYR A 85 -12.14 1.90 -8.39
CA TYR A 85 -12.18 0.56 -8.97
C TYR A 85 -12.58 -0.45 -7.88
N GLU A 86 -13.04 -1.61 -8.32
CA GLU A 86 -13.39 -2.70 -7.41
C GLU A 86 -12.13 -3.31 -6.81
N THR A 87 -12.13 -3.47 -5.49
CA THR A 87 -11.07 -4.11 -4.72
C THR A 87 -11.62 -5.19 -3.82
N HIS A 88 -10.77 -6.12 -3.43
CA HIS A 88 -11.17 -7.31 -2.69
C HIS A 88 -10.25 -7.57 -1.49
N SER A 89 -10.73 -8.37 -0.55
CA SER A 89 -9.84 -9.05 0.39
C SER A 89 -8.90 -10.00 -0.33
N ILE A 90 -7.90 -10.53 0.38
CA ILE A 90 -6.98 -11.56 -0.13
C ILE A 90 -7.67 -12.85 -0.57
N THR A 91 -8.89 -13.11 -0.11
CA THR A 91 -9.68 -14.27 -0.55
C THR A 91 -10.42 -14.05 -1.88
N GLY A 92 -10.39 -12.82 -2.41
CA GLY A 92 -11.21 -12.40 -3.55
C GLY A 92 -12.69 -12.21 -3.21
N LYS A 93 -13.06 -12.30 -1.94
CA LYS A 93 -14.44 -12.12 -1.45
C LYS A 93 -14.57 -10.83 -0.64
N GLY A 94 -15.73 -10.19 -0.71
CA GLY A 94 -16.01 -8.94 -0.01
C GLY A 94 -15.31 -7.73 -0.62
N SER A 95 -15.59 -6.56 -0.06
CA SER A 95 -14.94 -5.30 -0.46
C SER A 95 -13.56 -5.18 0.21
N GLY A 96 -12.55 -4.86 -0.60
CA GLY A 96 -11.28 -4.34 -0.09
C GLY A 96 -11.51 -2.92 0.40
N ALA A 97 -11.43 -2.66 1.70
CA ALA A 97 -11.43 -1.27 2.13
C ALA A 97 -10.16 -0.60 1.58
N LEU A 98 -10.31 0.44 0.76
CA LEU A 98 -9.18 1.25 0.33
C LEU A 98 -8.80 2.18 1.49
N PHE A 99 -7.81 1.75 2.27
CA PHE A 99 -7.29 2.44 3.47
C PHE A 99 -6.58 3.77 3.18
N CYS A 100 -6.32 4.11 1.91
CA CYS A 100 -5.70 5.37 1.52
C CYS A 100 -6.66 6.14 0.63
N ASP A 101 -7.37 7.09 1.24
CA ASP A 101 -8.57 7.68 0.66
C ASP A 101 -8.69 9.20 0.88
N ASP A 102 -7.67 9.82 1.48
CA ASP A 102 -7.63 11.27 1.72
C ASP A 102 -7.18 12.03 0.46
N SER A 103 -6.36 11.38 -0.36
CA SER A 103 -5.95 11.90 -1.67
C SER A 103 -6.79 11.34 -2.82
N TYR A 104 -6.52 11.84 -4.04
CA TYR A 104 -7.00 11.23 -5.27
C TYR A 104 -6.14 10.01 -5.66
N TYR A 105 -6.61 9.21 -6.62
CA TYR A 105 -5.86 8.08 -7.15
C TYR A 105 -5.09 8.47 -8.40
N MET A 106 -3.77 8.28 -8.41
CA MET A 106 -2.96 8.46 -9.61
C MET A 106 -2.66 7.14 -10.29
N TYR A 107 -2.62 7.18 -11.63
CA TYR A 107 -2.30 6.06 -12.49
C TYR A 107 -1.04 6.39 -13.26
N ASP A 108 -0.13 5.42 -13.37
CA ASP A 108 1.14 5.61 -14.07
C ASP A 108 1.28 4.71 -15.31
N PRO A 109 2.33 4.90 -16.15
CA PRO A 109 2.55 4.11 -17.36
C PRO A 109 2.84 2.64 -17.11
N GLN A 110 3.30 2.29 -15.90
CA GLN A 110 3.52 0.89 -15.50
C GLN A 110 2.19 0.22 -15.10
N GLY A 111 1.10 1.00 -15.03
CA GLY A 111 -0.23 0.55 -14.66
C GLY A 111 -0.48 0.59 -13.16
N ARG A 112 0.44 1.14 -12.36
CA ARG A 112 0.29 1.19 -10.90
C ARG A 112 -0.76 2.21 -10.50
N ILE A 113 -1.47 1.93 -9.41
CA ILE A 113 -2.45 2.86 -8.83
C ILE A 113 -1.97 3.28 -7.45
N ILE A 114 -1.85 4.58 -7.19
CA ILE A 114 -1.28 5.11 -5.96
C ILE A 114 -2.24 6.10 -5.34
N SER A 115 -2.42 6.00 -4.02
CA SER A 115 -3.17 6.96 -3.21
C SER A 115 -2.53 7.09 -1.83
N PHE A 116 -2.59 8.28 -1.27
CA PHE A 116 -2.17 8.60 0.09
C PHE A 116 -3.38 8.66 1.03
N ASP A 117 -3.15 8.20 2.25
CA ASP A 117 -4.09 8.31 3.37
C ASP A 117 -3.93 9.65 4.10
N ASN A 118 -4.68 9.85 5.19
CA ASN A 118 -4.66 11.06 6.00
C ASN A 118 -3.23 11.49 6.36
N LYS A 119 -3.02 12.81 6.31
CA LYS A 119 -1.76 13.43 6.70
C LYS A 119 -1.37 13.06 8.15
N PRO A 120 -0.09 12.86 8.46
CA PRO A 120 0.36 12.61 9.83
C PRO A 120 0.28 13.89 10.68
N SER A 121 0.46 13.73 11.99
CA SER A 121 0.78 14.88 12.85
C SER A 121 2.21 15.36 12.58
N GLY A 122 2.54 16.57 13.05
CA GLY A 122 3.89 17.10 12.89
C GLY A 122 4.96 16.18 13.49
N TYR A 123 6.03 15.92 12.73
CA TYR A 123 7.17 15.07 13.09
C TYR A 123 6.86 13.57 13.29
N GLU A 124 5.67 13.11 12.90
CA GLU A 124 5.33 11.68 12.83
C GLU A 124 5.51 11.15 11.40
N ASN A 125 5.71 9.84 11.28
CA ASN A 125 5.68 9.13 10.00
C ASN A 125 4.25 9.08 9.43
N GLY A 126 4.16 9.10 8.10
CA GLY A 126 2.93 9.16 7.32
C GLY A 126 3.11 10.04 6.09
N PRO A 127 2.07 10.27 5.29
CA PRO A 127 0.84 9.48 5.25
C PRO A 127 1.14 8.03 4.88
N LYS A 128 0.17 7.13 5.07
CA LYS A 128 0.22 5.83 4.40
C LYS A 128 0.14 6.04 2.88
N VAL A 129 0.82 5.19 2.12
CA VAL A 129 0.68 5.07 0.68
C VAL A 129 0.21 3.68 0.34
N CYS A 130 -0.96 3.60 -0.31
CA CYS A 130 -1.50 2.37 -0.86
C CYS A 130 -1.13 2.32 -2.33
N ILE A 131 -0.59 1.19 -2.74
CA ILE A 131 -0.19 0.96 -4.12
C ILE A 131 -0.73 -0.37 -4.63
N ASP A 132 -1.50 -0.30 -5.71
CA ASP A 132 -1.79 -1.47 -6.54
C ASP A 132 -0.65 -1.63 -7.55
N VAL A 133 0.13 -2.70 -7.41
CA VAL A 133 1.31 -2.96 -8.24
C VAL A 133 0.95 -3.54 -9.61
N ASN A 134 -0.31 -3.97 -9.80
CA ASN A 134 -0.81 -4.59 -11.02
C ASN A 134 -1.92 -3.77 -11.70
N GLY A 135 -2.41 -2.73 -11.03
CA GLY A 135 -3.36 -1.77 -11.57
C GLY A 135 -4.77 -2.29 -11.66
N LEU A 136 -5.49 -1.92 -12.72
CA LEU A 136 -6.84 -2.43 -12.97
C LEU A 136 -6.87 -3.93 -13.37
N LYS A 137 -5.70 -4.57 -13.49
CA LYS A 137 -5.62 -6.00 -13.80
C LYS A 137 -5.87 -6.78 -12.52
N LYS A 138 -6.89 -7.65 -12.55
CA LYS A 138 -7.22 -8.60 -11.47
C LYS A 138 -5.97 -9.29 -10.86
N PRO A 139 -5.92 -9.51 -9.54
CA PRO A 139 -7.09 -9.55 -8.65
C PRO A 139 -7.56 -8.25 -8.02
N ASN A 140 -6.76 -7.19 -7.92
CA ASN A 140 -7.07 -5.99 -7.11
C ASN A 140 -7.39 -6.37 -5.64
N SER A 141 -6.58 -7.26 -5.06
CA SER A 141 -6.73 -7.81 -3.73
C SER A 141 -5.67 -7.27 -2.77
N LEU A 142 -6.11 -6.82 -1.60
CA LEU A 142 -5.21 -6.48 -0.49
C LEU A 142 -4.33 -7.67 -0.11
N GLY A 143 -3.02 -7.42 -0.02
CA GLY A 143 -2.01 -8.43 0.26
C GLY A 143 -1.65 -9.32 -0.93
N GLN A 144 -2.22 -9.13 -2.13
CA GLN A 144 -1.76 -9.82 -3.33
C GLN A 144 -1.10 -8.87 -4.32
N ASP A 145 -1.81 -7.82 -4.71
CA ASP A 145 -1.32 -6.76 -5.59
C ASP A 145 -1.53 -5.36 -4.99
N ILE A 146 -2.41 -5.20 -4.00
CA ILE A 146 -2.54 -3.96 -3.23
C ILE A 146 -1.74 -4.07 -1.92
N PHE A 147 -0.78 -3.17 -1.73
CA PHE A 147 0.10 -3.11 -0.56
C PHE A 147 0.13 -1.72 0.06
N ILE A 148 0.45 -1.66 1.36
CA ILE A 148 0.46 -0.43 2.15
C ILE A 148 1.84 -0.18 2.75
N PHE A 149 2.35 1.03 2.52
CA PHE A 149 3.59 1.54 3.09
C PHE A 149 3.33 2.84 3.84
N VAL A 150 4.35 3.33 4.56
CA VAL A 150 4.33 4.60 5.31
C VAL A 150 5.56 5.39 4.92
N PHE A 151 5.41 6.67 4.59
CA PHE A 151 6.56 7.57 4.43
C PHE A 151 7.17 7.90 5.78
N THR A 152 8.49 7.97 5.85
CA THR A 152 9.22 8.29 7.08
C THR A 152 9.70 9.73 7.07
N VAL A 153 9.84 10.32 8.27
CA VAL A 153 10.44 11.64 8.47
C VAL A 153 11.90 11.67 7.98
N ASP A 154 12.59 10.54 8.00
CA ASP A 154 13.96 10.45 7.52
C ASP A 154 14.09 10.40 5.98
N GLY A 155 12.99 10.31 5.22
CA GLY A 155 12.99 10.44 3.76
C GLY A 155 12.93 9.11 2.99
N HIS A 156 12.34 8.08 3.59
CA HIS A 156 12.21 6.74 3.02
C HIS A 156 10.74 6.28 3.06
N VAL A 157 10.51 5.02 2.69
CA VAL A 157 9.26 4.32 2.97
C VAL A 157 9.53 3.00 3.69
N ILE A 158 8.61 2.62 4.57
CA ILE A 158 8.62 1.32 5.26
C ILE A 158 7.28 0.60 5.05
N PRO A 159 7.26 -0.74 5.04
CA PRO A 159 6.02 -1.51 5.16
C PRO A 159 5.17 -1.05 6.34
N PHE A 160 3.86 -0.89 6.14
CA PHE A 160 2.97 -0.48 7.22
C PHE A 160 2.98 -1.52 8.36
N GLY A 161 3.01 -1.05 9.61
CA GLY A 161 3.13 -1.88 10.80
C GLY A 161 4.56 -2.24 11.21
N GLN A 162 5.57 -1.89 10.41
CA GLN A 162 6.98 -2.01 10.82
C GLN A 162 7.33 -0.96 11.90
N GLN A 163 8.16 -1.33 12.87
CA GLN A 163 8.70 -0.36 13.83
C GLN A 163 9.74 0.54 13.19
N HIS A 164 9.66 1.83 13.49
CA HIS A 164 10.58 2.86 13.03
C HIS A 164 10.56 4.05 13.98
N ALA A 165 11.65 4.81 14.03
CA ALA A 165 11.68 6.10 14.71
C ALA A 165 10.57 7.01 14.14
N ASN A 166 9.97 7.85 14.98
CA ASN A 166 8.90 8.77 14.62
C ASN A 166 7.58 8.12 14.16
N ASN A 167 7.42 6.79 14.28
CA ASN A 167 6.08 6.23 14.23
C ASN A 167 5.22 6.88 15.33
N PRO A 168 3.96 7.25 15.06
CA PRO A 168 3.03 7.60 16.13
C PRO A 168 2.89 6.43 17.11
N ALA A 169 2.35 6.71 18.30
CA ALA A 169 2.04 5.68 19.29
C ALA A 169 1.35 4.49 18.61
N VAL A 170 1.66 3.28 19.06
CA VAL A 170 1.13 2.02 18.50
C VAL A 170 -0.36 2.20 18.23
N GLY A 171 -0.69 2.16 16.95
CA GLY A 171 -1.99 2.60 16.45
C GLY A 171 -2.84 1.42 16.04
N TRP A 172 -4.14 1.65 16.02
CA TRP A 172 -5.11 0.80 15.33
C TRP A 172 -4.87 0.86 13.81
N ILE A 173 -5.56 0.01 13.05
CA ILE A 173 -5.46 -0.13 11.58
C ILE A 173 -5.57 1.17 10.77
N TYR A 174 -6.15 2.23 11.35
CA TYR A 174 -6.36 3.53 10.73
C TYR A 174 -5.21 4.53 10.99
N GLY A 175 -4.33 4.26 11.95
CA GLY A 175 -3.17 5.11 12.23
C GLY A 175 -1.99 4.89 11.28
N ASN A 176 -0.91 5.65 11.46
CA ASN A 176 0.37 5.47 10.74
C ASN A 176 1.43 4.75 11.60
N GLY A 177 1.01 4.20 12.75
CA GLY A 177 1.90 3.64 13.76
C GLY A 177 2.40 2.25 13.42
N SER A 178 3.30 1.73 14.26
CA SER A 178 3.59 0.30 14.26
C SER A 178 2.38 -0.49 14.75
N ILE A 179 2.32 -1.76 14.36
CA ILE A 179 1.29 -2.69 14.77
C ILE A 179 1.88 -3.66 15.80
N GLU A 180 1.32 -3.66 17.02
CA GLU A 180 1.54 -4.71 18.01
C GLU A 180 0.79 -5.99 17.62
N ASN A 181 1.30 -7.15 18.03
CA ASN A 181 0.73 -8.47 17.70
C ASN A 181 0.57 -8.66 16.17
N LYS A 182 1.69 -8.60 15.44
CA LYS A 182 1.71 -8.76 13.98
C LYS A 182 1.04 -10.05 13.48
N GLU A 183 0.92 -11.08 14.32
CA GLU A 183 0.19 -12.32 14.04
C GLU A 183 -1.32 -12.10 13.82
N ASP A 184 -1.89 -11.01 14.34
CA ASP A 184 -3.30 -10.66 14.12
C ASP A 184 -3.53 -10.02 12.73
N TYR A 185 -2.47 -9.83 11.95
CA TYR A 185 -2.47 -9.12 10.67
C TYR A 185 -1.66 -9.86 9.60
N CYS A 186 -1.92 -9.48 8.35
CA CYS A 186 -1.64 -10.30 7.18
C CYS A 186 -2.20 -11.73 7.27
N VAL A 187 -3.49 -11.83 7.58
CA VAL A 187 -4.21 -13.10 7.67
C VAL A 187 -4.98 -13.37 6.38
N TYR A 188 -4.99 -14.62 5.92
CA TYR A 188 -5.80 -15.04 4.78
C TYR A 188 -7.29 -15.14 5.17
N SER A 189 -8.03 -14.04 5.04
CA SER A 189 -9.42 -13.90 5.48
C SER A 189 -10.22 -13.01 4.51
N SER A 190 -11.56 -13.10 4.57
CA SER A 190 -12.45 -12.17 3.86
C SER A 190 -12.54 -10.78 4.52
N ASP A 191 -12.01 -10.62 5.73
CA ASP A 191 -11.92 -9.34 6.43
C ASP A 191 -10.68 -8.57 5.96
N SER A 192 -10.88 -7.49 5.19
CA SER A 192 -9.83 -6.66 4.60
C SER A 192 -8.96 -5.92 5.63
N SER A 193 -9.48 -5.65 6.83
CA SER A 193 -8.70 -5.03 7.92
C SER A 193 -7.51 -5.89 8.37
N LYS A 194 -7.59 -7.19 8.11
CA LYS A 194 -6.56 -8.16 8.46
C LYS A 194 -5.45 -8.29 7.44
N GLN A 195 -5.45 -7.55 6.32
CA GLN A 195 -4.41 -7.62 5.27
C GLN A 195 -3.45 -6.43 5.22
N ILE A 196 -3.66 -5.41 6.05
CA ILE A 196 -2.94 -4.12 6.01
C ILE A 196 -1.41 -4.21 6.17
N ALA A 197 -0.89 -5.23 6.86
CA ALA A 197 0.53 -5.38 7.17
C ALA A 197 1.28 -6.31 6.20
N CYS A 198 0.63 -6.80 5.15
CA CYS A 198 1.18 -7.87 4.30
C CYS A 198 2.47 -7.52 3.56
N ALA A 199 2.75 -6.24 3.34
CA ALA A 199 4.01 -5.81 2.72
C ALA A 199 5.26 -6.27 3.50
N ASN A 200 5.18 -6.39 4.84
CA ASN A 200 6.29 -6.86 5.68
C ASN A 200 6.75 -8.27 5.32
N TYR A 201 5.81 -9.11 4.85
CA TYR A 201 6.03 -10.53 4.60
C TYR A 201 6.24 -10.80 3.11
N ALA A 202 5.46 -10.12 2.26
CA ALA A 202 5.52 -10.24 0.81
C ALA A 202 6.87 -9.85 0.22
N LEU A 203 7.49 -8.76 0.71
CA LEU A 203 8.78 -8.26 0.20
C LEU A 203 9.93 -9.25 0.42
N ILE A 204 9.92 -9.92 1.56
CA ILE A 204 10.95 -10.90 1.96
C ILE A 204 10.56 -12.35 1.62
N ASN A 205 9.40 -12.54 0.97
CA ASN A 205 8.80 -13.84 0.65
C ASN A 205 8.70 -14.79 1.86
N GLN A 206 8.35 -14.27 3.04
CA GLN A 206 8.18 -15.08 4.25
C GLN A 206 6.70 -15.26 4.56
N HIS A 207 6.27 -16.48 4.88
CA HIS A 207 4.89 -16.71 5.33
C HIS A 207 4.63 -16.02 6.68
N PRO A 208 3.49 -15.33 6.85
CA PRO A 208 3.24 -14.49 8.03
C PRO A 208 3.10 -15.25 9.35
N HIS A 209 2.62 -16.51 9.31
CA HIS A 209 2.25 -17.27 10.51
C HIS A 209 2.84 -18.70 10.57
N THR A 210 3.78 -19.04 9.69
CA THR A 210 4.28 -20.42 9.60
C THR A 210 5.73 -20.42 9.16
N ASP A 211 6.61 -20.83 10.06
CA ASP A 211 8.04 -20.86 9.82
C ASP A 211 8.41 -21.82 8.67
N GLY A 212 9.39 -21.43 7.87
CA GLY A 212 9.89 -22.22 6.74
C GLY A 212 8.93 -22.29 5.54
N LYS A 213 7.89 -21.45 5.50
CA LYS A 213 6.94 -21.33 4.39
C LYS A 213 7.09 -19.97 3.70
N ASP A 214 6.66 -19.92 2.44
CA ASP A 214 6.79 -18.76 1.57
C ASP A 214 5.50 -17.95 1.47
N TYR A 215 5.63 -16.63 1.38
CA TYR A 215 4.49 -15.73 1.21
C TYR A 215 3.72 -16.04 -0.09
N TRP A 216 4.43 -16.00 -1.21
CA TRP A 216 3.78 -16.05 -2.52
C TRP A 216 3.26 -17.45 -2.86
N HIS A 217 3.99 -18.49 -2.47
CA HIS A 217 3.64 -19.87 -2.78
C HIS A 217 2.70 -20.50 -1.75
N ASP A 218 2.95 -20.33 -0.46
CA ASP A 218 2.20 -21.06 0.58
C ASP A 218 1.07 -20.22 1.18
N PHE A 219 1.28 -18.91 1.37
CA PHE A 219 0.26 -18.05 1.97
C PHE A 219 -0.79 -17.59 0.93
N VAL A 220 -0.35 -17.06 -0.21
CA VAL A 220 -1.25 -16.53 -1.25
C VAL A 220 -1.79 -17.64 -2.15
N ASN A 221 -0.93 -18.56 -2.60
CA ASN A 221 -1.29 -19.62 -3.56
C ASN A 221 -1.64 -20.98 -2.91
N GLY A 222 -1.23 -21.24 -1.67
CA GLY A 222 -1.39 -22.54 -1.00
C GLY A 222 -2.83 -22.87 -0.55
N LYS A 223 -3.83 -22.37 -1.28
CA LYS A 223 -5.26 -22.41 -0.95
C LYS A 223 -6.06 -23.07 -2.07
#